data_AF-A0A953RMH9-F1
#
_entry.id   AF-A0A953RMH9-F1
#
_cell.length_a   1.000
_cell.length_b   1.000
_cell.length_c   1.000
_cell.angle_alpha   90.00
_cell.angle_beta   90.00
_cell.angle_gamma   90.00
#
_symmetry.space_group_name_H-M   'P 1'
#
loop_
_entity.id
_entity.type
_entity.pdbx_description
1 polymer ?
#
loop_
_entity_poly.entity_id
_entity_poly.type
_entity_poly.pdbx_seq_one_letter_code
_entity_poly.pdbx_strand_id
1 'polypeptide(L)' 'MTTTTKNKYHCMQCDMTEDKCDCEKYCCSCQGQVDIRLCSDGLYYCPPCRQACGYKVSD' A
#
# COMPACT_ATOMS: atom_id res chain seq x y z
N MET A 1 -0.29 -28.15 5.71
CA MET A 1 -0.08 -26.93 6.51
C MET A 1 -0.81 -25.80 5.78
N THR A 2 -2.05 -25.51 6.16
CA THR A 2 -2.82 -24.42 5.55
C THR A 2 -2.41 -23.12 6.22
N THR A 3 -1.39 -22.46 5.68
CA THR A 3 -1.08 -21.08 6.04
C THR A 3 -2.23 -20.22 5.53
N THR A 4 -3.03 -19.67 6.43
CA THR A 4 -3.99 -18.60 6.14
C THR A 4 -3.20 -17.39 5.66
N THR A 5 -2.90 -17.35 4.36
CA THR A 5 -2.23 -16.23 3.71
C THR A 5 -3.24 -15.09 3.67
N LYS A 6 -3.27 -14.24 4.71
CA LYS A 6 -3.85 -12.90 4.60
C LYS A 6 -3.23 -12.28 3.34
N ASN A 7 -4.03 -12.04 2.32
CA ASN A 7 -3.61 -11.51 1.02
C ASN A 7 -3.06 -10.08 1.22
N LYS A 8 -1.81 -9.98 1.67
CA LYS A 8 -1.10 -8.72 1.78
C LYS A 8 -0.85 -8.21 0.37
N TYR A 9 -1.23 -6.98 0.10
CA TYR A 9 -0.92 -6.33 -1.18
C TYR A 9 0.60 -6.24 -1.37
N HIS A 10 1.03 -6.24 -2.64
CA HIS A 10 2.44 -6.17 -3.03
C HIS A 10 2.70 -4.83 -3.73
N CYS A 11 3.87 -4.26 -3.47
CA CYS A 11 4.29 -3.03 -4.12
C CYS A 11 4.49 -3.27 -5.61
N MET A 12 3.93 -2.41 -6.46
CA MET A 12 4.07 -2.51 -7.91
C MET A 12 5.52 -2.38 -8.40
N GLN A 13 6.41 -1.73 -7.63
CA GLN A 13 7.80 -1.51 -8.04
C GLN A 13 8.73 -2.69 -7.73
N CYS A 14 8.61 -3.28 -6.55
CA CYS A 14 9.52 -4.34 -6.09
C CYS A 14 8.83 -5.69 -5.86
N ASP A 15 7.52 -5.77 -6.07
CA ASP A 15 6.65 -6.95 -5.84
C ASP A 15 6.69 -7.49 -4.40
N MET A 16 7.21 -6.72 -3.45
CA MET A 16 7.26 -7.11 -2.04
C MET A 16 6.05 -6.58 -1.26
N THR A 17 5.64 -7.32 -0.22
CA THR A 17 4.67 -6.82 0.77
C THR A 17 5.18 -5.56 1.44
N GLU A 18 4.28 -4.69 1.90
CA GLU A 18 4.64 -3.43 2.56
C GLU A 18 5.72 -3.56 3.66
N ASP A 19 5.63 -4.61 4.49
CA ASP A 19 6.57 -4.92 5.58
C ASP A 19 8.01 -5.18 5.11
N LYS A 20 8.15 -5.71 3.88
CA LYS A 20 9.43 -6.02 3.23
C LYS A 20 9.81 -5.01 2.16
N CYS A 21 9.00 -3.97 1.96
CA CYS A 21 9.19 -3.02 0.87
C CYS A 21 10.06 -1.85 1.35
N ASP A 22 11.24 -1.73 0.74
CA ASP A 22 12.19 -0.62 0.95
C ASP A 22 12.08 0.49 -0.11
N CYS A 23 11.08 0.43 -1.00
CA CYS A 23 10.80 1.51 -1.93
C CYS A 23 10.43 2.81 -1.18
N GLU A 24 10.67 3.95 -1.82
CA GLU A 24 10.26 5.23 -1.26
C GLU A 24 8.72 5.29 -1.15
N LYS A 25 8.22 5.48 0.08
CA LYS A 25 6.79 5.45 0.38
C LYS A 25 6.21 6.86 0.29
N TYR A 26 5.59 7.17 -0.85
CA TYR A 26 4.86 8.42 -1.07
C TYR A 26 3.49 8.16 -1.67
N CYS A 27 2.57 9.11 -1.48
CA CYS A 27 1.24 9.05 -2.07
C CYS A 27 1.34 9.25 -3.57
N CYS A 28 0.90 8.29 -4.38
CA CYS A 28 0.95 8.43 -5.82
C CYS A 28 0.11 9.63 -6.33
N SER A 29 -0.97 10.00 -5.64
CA SER A 29 -1.83 11.14 -6.03
C SER A 29 -1.26 12.52 -5.67
N CYS A 30 -0.80 12.72 -4.43
CA CYS A 30 -0.39 14.04 -3.95
C CYS A 30 1.10 14.16 -3.64
N GLN A 31 1.86 13.07 -3.81
CA GLN A 31 3.30 12.97 -3.52
C GLN A 31 3.67 13.24 -2.05
N GLY A 32 2.69 13.29 -1.14
CA GLY A 32 2.93 13.41 0.29
C GLY A 32 3.49 12.12 0.91
N GLN A 33 4.15 12.24 2.06
CA GLN A 33 4.82 11.11 2.75
C GLN A 33 4.24 10.82 4.14
N VAL A 34 2.98 11.23 4.38
CA VAL A 34 2.33 11.10 5.69
C VAL A 34 1.41 9.87 5.73
N ASP A 35 1.69 8.95 6.66
CA ASP A 35 0.91 7.72 6.92
C ASP A 35 0.58 6.94 5.63
N ILE A 36 1.61 6.76 4.81
CA ILE A 36 1.46 6.15 3.49
C ILE A 36 1.30 4.64 3.63
N ARG A 37 0.23 4.12 3.04
CA ARG A 37 -0.12 2.70 3.10
C ARG A 37 -0.24 2.10 1.71
N LEU A 38 0.20 0.85 1.59
CA LEU A 38 0.06 0.06 0.38
C LEU A 38 -1.40 -0.34 0.18
N CYS A 39 -1.94 0.00 -0.99
CA CYS A 39 -3.32 -0.27 -1.36
C CYS A 39 -3.44 -1.47 -2.30
N SER A 40 -4.68 -1.89 -2.55
CA SER A 40 -5.02 -3.09 -3.34
C SER A 40 -4.49 -3.10 -4.77
N ASP A 41 -4.20 -1.92 -5.33
CA ASP A 41 -3.63 -1.74 -6.65
C ASP A 41 -2.09 -1.87 -6.67
N GLY A 42 -1.45 -1.97 -5.50
CA GLY A 42 0.00 -2.07 -5.36
C GLY A 42 0.73 -0.74 -5.32
N LEU A 43 0.03 0.39 -5.34
CA LEU A 43 0.58 1.71 -5.08
C LEU A 43 0.30 2.17 -3.66
N TYR A 44 0.99 3.24 -3.30
CA TYR A 44 1.02 3.83 -1.99
C TYR A 44 0.15 5.09 -1.94
N TYR A 45 -0.69 5.21 -0.91
CA TYR A 45 -1.58 6.35 -0.75
C TYR A 45 -1.64 6.83 0.70
N CYS A 46 -1.78 8.15 0.87
CA CYS A 46 -2.00 8.76 2.17
C CYS A 46 -3.48 8.65 2.61
N PRO A 47 -3.78 8.79 3.92
CA PRO A 47 -5.14 8.70 4.47
C PRO A 47 -6.18 9.61 3.79
N PRO A 48 -5.89 10.88 3.46
CA PRO A 48 -6.90 11.73 2.83
C PRO A 48 -7.19 11.30 1.39
N CYS A 49 -6.18 10.93 0.60
CA CYS A 49 -6.39 10.48 -0.78
C CYS A 49 -7.14 9.15 -0.83
N ARG A 50 -6.82 8.20 0.07
CA ARG A 50 -7.55 6.92 0.12
C ARG A 50 -8.98 7.06 0.62
N GLN A 51 -9.28 7.99 1.53
CA GLN A 51 -10.67 8.30 1.91
C GLN A 51 -11.44 8.98 0.79
N ALA A 52 -10.82 9.91 0.06
CA ALA A 52 -11.45 10.62 -1.04
C ALA A 52 -11.73 9.70 -2.24
N CYS A 53 -10.79 8.82 -2.59
CA CYS A 53 -10.89 7.93 -3.75
C CYS A 53 -11.43 6.52 -3.42
N GLY A 54 -11.51 6.15 -2.15
CA GLY A 54 -11.98 4.83 -1.71
C GLY A 54 -10.95 3.71 -1.83
N TYR A 55 -9.64 4.00 -1.78
CA TYR A 55 -8.60 2.98 -1.83
C TYR A 55 -8.60 2.12 -0.55
N LYS A 56 -8.44 0.80 -0.73
CA LYS A 56 -8.41 -0.17 0.36
C LYS A 56 -6.97 -0.60 0.66
N VAL A 57 -6.63 -0.60 1.94
CA VAL A 57 -5.35 -1.09 2.47
C VAL A 57 -5.53 -2.53 3.00
N SER A 58 -4.44 -3.30 3.03
CA SER A 58 -4.48 -4.64 3.64
C SER A 58 -4.58 -4.51 5.17
N ASP A 59 -5.49 -5.27 5.78
CA ASP A 59 -5.67 -5.41 7.24
C ASP A 59 -4.62 -6.33 7.91
#